data_AF-Q9YHZ9-F1
#
_entry.id   AF-Q9YHZ9-F1
#
_cell.length_a   1.000
_cell.length_b   1.000
_cell.length_c   1.000
_cell.angle_alpha   90.00
_cell.angle_beta   90.00
_cell.angle_gamma   90.00
#
_symmetry.space_group_name_H-M   'P 1'
#
loop_
_entity.id
_entity.type
_entity.pdbx_description
1 polymer ?
#
loop_
_entity_poly.entity_id
_entity_poly.type
_entity_poly.pdbx_seq_one_letter_code
_entity_poly.pdbx_strand_id
1 'polypeptide(L)'
;QICEGMDYLGSRQYVHRDLAARNVLVESENRVKIGDFGLTKAIETDKEYYTVKDDLDSPVFWYAPECLIQSKFYIASDVWPSGV
;
A
#
# COMPACT_ATOMS: atom_id res chain seq x y z
N GLN A 1 -2.71 -14.17 -5.25
CA GLN A 1 -2.88 -13.92 -3.81
C GLN A 1 -2.55 -12.49 -3.43
N ILE A 2 -1.28 -12.04 -3.35
CA ILE A 2 -0.96 -10.65 -2.97
C ILE A 2 -1.55 -9.65 -3.98
N CYS A 3 -1.29 -9.83 -5.29
CA CYS A 3 -1.84 -8.94 -6.31
C CYS A 3 -3.37 -8.87 -6.30
N GLU A 4 -4.06 -10.01 -6.14
CA GLU A 4 -5.53 -10.07 -6.04
C GLU A 4 -6.05 -9.33 -4.78
N GLY A 5 -5.33 -9.45 -3.65
CA GLY A 5 -5.68 -8.72 -2.44
C GLY A 5 -5.48 -7.21 -2.57
N MET A 6 -4.42 -6.78 -3.27
CA MET A 6 -4.16 -5.37 -3.56
C MET A 6 -5.14 -4.79 -4.58
N ASP A 7 -5.53 -5.58 -5.60
CA ASP A 7 -6.61 -5.22 -6.53
C ASP A 7 -7.94 -5.02 -5.80
N TYR A 8 -8.28 -5.94 -4.89
CA TYR A 8 -9.44 -5.77 -4.01
C TYR A 8 -9.33 -4.49 -3.18
N LEU A 9 -8.20 -4.24 -2.53
CA LEU A 9 -7.99 -3.03 -1.72
C LEU A 9 -8.15 -1.74 -2.54
N GLY A 10 -7.59 -1.72 -3.75
CA GLY A 10 -7.73 -0.62 -4.70
C GLY A 10 -9.18 -0.41 -5.15
N SER A 11 -9.92 -1.49 -5.42
CA SER A 11 -11.36 -1.43 -5.77
C SER A 11 -12.22 -0.82 -4.65
N ARG A 12 -11.73 -0.85 -3.41
CA ARG A 12 -12.35 -0.26 -2.23
C ARG A 12 -11.85 1.16 -1.93
N GLN A 13 -11.07 1.76 -2.84
CA GLN A 13 -10.45 3.08 -2.70
C GLN A 13 -9.53 3.20 -1.49
N TYR A 14 -8.73 2.16 -1.21
CA TYR A 14 -7.71 2.21 -0.16
C TYR A 14 -6.30 2.09 -0.74
N VAL A 15 -5.38 2.84 -0.15
CA VAL A 15 -3.93 2.64 -0.29
C VAL A 15 -3.39 2.02 0.99
N HIS A 16 -2.63 0.93 0.87
CA HIS A 16 -2.01 0.22 1.97
C HIS A 16 -0.88 1.03 2.60
N ARG A 17 -0.01 1.63 1.76
CA ARG A 17 1.16 2.44 2.16
C ARG A 17 2.24 1.70 2.94
N ASP A 18 2.14 0.38 3.07
CA ASP A 18 3.15 -0.44 3.78
C ASP A 18 3.15 -1.87 3.25
N LEU A 19 2.99 -2.03 1.93
CA LEU A 19 3.10 -3.36 1.33
C LEU A 19 4.56 -3.79 1.33
N ALA A 20 4.89 -4.81 2.11
CA ALA A 20 6.20 -5.43 2.18
C ALA A 20 6.07 -6.89 2.61
N ALA A 21 7.07 -7.72 2.34
CA ALA A 21 7.05 -9.14 2.71
C ALA A 21 6.79 -9.37 4.21
N ARG A 22 7.27 -8.47 5.10
CA ARG A 22 6.99 -8.50 6.55
C ARG A 22 5.49 -8.42 6.91
N ASN A 23 4.69 -7.81 6.03
CA ASN A 23 3.25 -7.60 6.20
C ASN A 23 2.44 -8.63 5.38
N VAL A 24 3.08 -9.65 4.82
CA VAL A 24 2.41 -10.78 4.18
C VAL A 24 2.44 -11.97 5.12
N LEU A 25 1.27 -12.33 5.65
CA LEU A 25 1.11 -13.41 6.62
C LEU A 25 0.88 -14.75 5.90
N VAL A 26 1.57 -15.79 6.33
CA VAL A 26 1.42 -17.15 5.80
C VAL A 26 0.37 -17.90 6.62
N GLU A 27 -0.77 -18.24 6.02
CA GLU A 27 -1.80 -19.08 6.65
C GLU A 27 -1.45 -20.57 6.49
N SER A 28 -0.91 -20.96 5.33
CA SER A 28 -0.44 -22.31 5.02
C SER A 28 0.59 -22.26 3.88
N GLU A 29 1.23 -23.40 3.56
CA GLU A 29 2.23 -23.50 2.48
C GLU A 29 1.78 -22.85 1.16
N ASN A 30 0.51 -23.02 0.81
CA ASN A 30 -0.06 -22.51 -0.44
C ASN A 30 -0.96 -21.28 -0.25
N ARG A 31 -0.98 -20.65 0.94
CA ARG A 31 -1.87 -19.52 1.20
C ARG A 31 -1.24 -18.40 2.02
N VAL A 32 -1.31 -17.19 1.47
CA VAL A 32 -0.85 -15.95 2.09
C VAL A 32 -1.96 -14.90 2.10
N LYS A 33 -1.91 -13.99 3.07
CA LYS A 33 -2.81 -12.84 3.18
C LYS A 33 -2.03 -11.58 3.47
N ILE A 34 -2.50 -10.46 2.93
CA ILE A 34 -1.98 -9.14 3.29
C ILE A 34 -2.47 -8.82 4.71
N GLY A 35 -1.56 -8.42 5.57
CA GLY A 35 -1.80 -8.02 6.95
C GLY A 35 -1.22 -6.63 7.23
N ASP A 36 -1.43 -6.17 8.46
CA ASP A 36 -1.04 -4.85 8.97
C ASP A 36 -1.50 -3.65 8.12
N PHE A 37 -2.66 -3.11 8.48
CA PHE A 37 -3.27 -1.95 7.82
C PHE A 37 -3.05 -0.65 8.62
N GLY A 38 -2.05 -0.60 9.51
CA GLY A 38 -1.83 0.55 10.40
C GLY A 38 -1.62 1.89 9.67
N LEU A 39 -1.00 1.84 8.49
CA LEU A 39 -0.76 3.01 7.63
C LEU A 39 -1.78 3.18 6.50
N THR A 40 -2.75 2.27 6.38
CA THR A 40 -3.74 2.27 5.31
C THR A 40 -4.63 3.50 5.35
N LYS A 41 -4.92 4.08 4.18
CA LYS A 41 -5.74 5.30 4.04
C LYS A 41 -6.74 5.17 2.91
N ALA A 42 -7.93 5.74 3.12
CA ALA A 42 -8.93 5.87 2.08
C ALA A 42 -8.56 7.04 1.15
N ILE A 43 -8.74 6.83 -0.15
CA ILE A 43 -8.78 7.88 -1.15
C ILE A 43 -10.21 8.41 -1.21
N GLU A 44 -10.37 9.73 -1.23
CA GLU A 44 -11.70 10.35 -1.41
C GLU A 44 -12.25 10.00 -2.81
N THR A 45 -13.58 9.85 -2.93
CA THR A 45 -14.21 9.32 -4.15
C THR A 45 -13.86 10.08 -5.43
N ASP A 46 -13.62 11.38 -5.34
CA ASP A 46 -13.28 12.26 -6.48
C ASP A 46 -11.77 12.54 -6.61
N LYS A 47 -10.93 11.78 -5.91
CA LYS A 47 -9.47 11.90 -5.94
C LYS A 47 -8.81 10.61 -6.42
N GLU A 48 -7.63 10.76 -6.98
CA GLU A 48 -6.80 9.64 -7.44
C GLU A 48 -5.72 9.24 -6.42
N TYR A 49 -5.46 10.10 -5.42
CA TYR A 49 -4.42 9.90 -4.43
C TYR A 49 -4.81 10.39 -3.04
N TYR A 50 -4.15 9.80 -2.04
CA TYR A 50 -4.11 10.29 -0.66
C TYR A 50 -2.83 11.11 -0.43
N THR A 51 -2.92 12.24 0.28
CA THR A 51 -1.75 13.03 0.68
C THR A 51 -1.47 12.86 2.16
N VAL A 52 -0.27 12.40 2.48
CA VAL A 52 0.21 12.27 3.87
C VAL A 52 0.63 13.64 4.37
N LYS A 53 0.20 13.97 5.60
CA LYS A 53 0.58 15.22 6.29
C LYS A 53 1.62 15.01 7.39
N ASP A 54 1.77 13.78 7.86
CA ASP A 54 2.66 13.39 8.95
C ASP A 54 3.31 12.05 8.59
N ASP A 55 4.63 12.03 8.43
CA ASP A 55 5.38 10.93 7.80
C ASP A 55 6.42 10.28 8.74
N LEU A 56 6.22 10.42 10.05
CA LEU A 56 7.25 10.16 11.07
C LEU A 56 7.73 8.70 11.17
N ASP A 57 7.01 7.72 10.60
CA ASP A 57 7.39 6.29 10.59
C ASP A 57 7.09 5.60 9.24
N SER A 58 7.29 6.30 8.14
CA SER A 58 7.01 5.76 6.80
C SER A 58 8.11 4.83 6.28
N PRO A 59 7.76 3.68 5.64
CA PRO A 59 8.72 2.73 5.08
C PRO A 59 9.32 3.23 3.74
N VAL A 60 10.11 4.31 3.80
CA VAL A 60 10.58 5.07 2.63
C VAL A 60 11.30 4.23 1.56
N PHE A 61 11.96 3.12 1.92
CA PHE A 61 12.63 2.25 0.95
C PHE A 61 11.68 1.43 0.07
N TRP A 62 10.41 1.30 0.46
CA TRP A 62 9.37 0.62 -0.31
C TRP A 62 8.51 1.60 -1.11
N TYR A 63 8.76 2.91 -0.99
CA TYR A 63 7.93 3.92 -1.62
C TYR A 63 8.27 4.16 -3.09
N ALA A 64 7.21 4.38 -3.87
CA ALA A 64 7.32 4.92 -5.21
C ALA A 64 7.86 6.38 -5.19
N PRO A 65 8.48 6.87 -6.27
CA PRO A 65 9.07 8.21 -6.33
C PRO A 65 8.10 9.34 -5.97
N GLU A 66 6.84 9.25 -6.40
CA GLU A 66 5.81 10.25 -6.11
C GLU A 66 5.43 10.32 -4.62
N CYS A 67 5.52 9.19 -3.91
CA CYS A 67 5.33 9.16 -2.45
C CYS A 67 6.47 9.91 -1.75
N LEU A 68 7.71 9.72 -2.20
CA LEU A 68 8.89 10.37 -1.61
C LEU A 68 8.96 11.87 -1.90
N ILE A 69 8.57 12.30 -3.10
CA ILE A 69 8.73 13.70 -3.54
C ILE A 69 7.51 14.54 -3.16
N GLN A 70 6.30 13.97 -3.25
CA GLN A 70 5.05 14.72 -3.14
C GLN A 70 4.17 14.25 -1.98
N SER A 71 4.57 13.20 -1.27
CA SER A 71 3.75 12.57 -0.22
C SER A 71 2.37 12.15 -0.73
N LYS A 72 2.28 11.82 -2.03
CA LYS A 72 1.05 11.37 -2.70
C LYS A 72 1.09 9.87 -2.92
N PHE A 73 0.04 9.20 -2.46
CA PHE A 73 -0.12 7.76 -2.55
C PHE A 73 -1.30 7.45 -3.46
N TYR A 74 -1.01 6.82 -4.59
CA TYR A 74 -1.98 6.30 -5.54
C TYR A 74 -2.13 4.80 -5.33
N ILE A 75 -3.19 4.21 -5.88
CA ILE A 75 -3.29 2.74 -5.99
C ILE A 75 -2.08 2.17 -6.76
N ALA A 76 -1.59 2.90 -7.77
CA ALA A 76 -0.39 2.53 -8.51
C ALA A 76 0.89 2.59 -7.66
N SER A 77 0.95 3.47 -6.65
CA SER A 77 2.11 3.57 -5.75
C SER A 77 2.29 2.30 -4.91
N ASP A 78 1.20 1.62 -4.58
CA ASP A 78 1.20 0.33 -3.86
C ASP A 78 1.63 -0.85 -4.73
N VAL A 79 1.75 -0.67 -6.05
CA VAL A 79 2.33 -1.68 -6.96
C VAL A 79 3.85 -1.66 -6.91
N TRP A 80 4.46 -0.50 -6.65
CA TRP A 80 5.92 -0.33 -6.62
C TRP A 80 6.65 -1.32 -5.68
N PRO A 81 6.22 -1.51 -4.41
CA PRO A 81 6.86 -2.45 -3.51
C PRO A 81 6.87 -3.90 -3.99
N SER A 82 6.02 -4.29 -4.95
CA SER A 82 6.00 -5.67 -5.47
C SER A 82 7.23 -6.03 -6.31
N GLY A 83 7.96 -5.02 -6.81
CA GLY A 83 9.21 -5.19 -7.53
C GLY A 83 10.47 -5.00 -6.68
N VAL A 84 10.30 -4.64 -5.39
CA VAL A 84 11.38 -4.47 -4.40
C VAL A 84 11.58 -5.78 -3.64
#